data_AF-G4QFW5-F1
#
_entry.id   AF-G4QFW5-F1
#
_cell.length_a   1.000
_cell.length_b   1.000
_cell.length_c   1.000
_cell.angle_alpha   90.00
_cell.angle_beta   90.00
_cell.angle_gamma   90.00
#
_symmetry.space_group_name_H-M   'P 1'
#
loop_
_entity.id
_entity.type
_entity.pdbx_description
1 polymer ?
#
loop_
_entity_poly.entity_id
_entity_poly.type
_entity_poly.pdbx_seq_one_letter_code
_entity_poly.pdbx_strand_id
1 'polypeptide(L)'
;MRKTQLKLNKSVVCITFLGLCLVAITGCATPTTSASSSVVSSSDNLYQTLGGKAKIDEIVDNFINEIAFDQETYAFFKDSNMQRFKEKLSEQLCVMAQGPCTYTGDSMEQVHTGMNITEANFNHGVDLFINAMDKADIPHNVQNRLLNEMAKTRKQMLYR
;
A
#
# COMPACT_ATOMS: atom_id res chain seq x y z
N MET A 1 -34.17 -0.01 -7.44
CA MET A 1 -34.54 -0.77 -6.22
C MET A 1 -34.98 -2.18 -6.60
N ARG A 2 -34.14 -3.19 -6.36
CA ARG A 2 -34.52 -4.60 -6.12
C ARG A 2 -33.27 -5.32 -5.61
N LYS A 3 -33.28 -5.62 -4.32
CA LYS A 3 -32.30 -6.45 -3.62
C LYS A 3 -32.48 -7.89 -4.09
N THR A 4 -31.40 -8.59 -4.44
CA THR A 4 -31.42 -10.04 -4.50
C THR A 4 -30.22 -10.57 -3.73
N GLN A 5 -30.54 -11.38 -2.73
CA GLN A 5 -29.71 -11.84 -1.65
C GLN A 5 -28.62 -12.84 -2.07
N LEU A 6 -27.47 -12.62 -1.46
CA LEU A 6 -26.45 -13.59 -1.02
C LEU A 6 -26.98 -15.03 -0.84
N LYS A 7 -26.31 -16.01 -1.47
CA LYS A 7 -26.32 -17.43 -1.05
C LYS A 7 -24.89 -17.89 -0.83
N LEU A 8 -24.50 -17.90 0.44
CA LEU A 8 -23.25 -18.44 0.97
C LEU A 8 -23.46 -19.94 1.22
N ASN A 9 -22.72 -20.81 0.53
CA ASN A 9 -22.81 -22.25 0.71
C ASN A 9 -21.85 -22.69 1.83
N LYS A 10 -22.39 -22.87 3.04
CA LYS A 10 -21.68 -23.47 4.19
C LYS A 10 -21.99 -24.96 4.22
N SER A 11 -21.07 -25.78 3.72
CA SER A 11 -21.14 -27.23 3.93
C SER A 11 -20.69 -27.54 5.36
N VAL A 12 -21.69 -27.78 6.19
CA VAL A 12 -21.59 -28.45 7.49
C VAL A 12 -21.37 -29.93 7.22
N VAL A 13 -20.24 -30.48 7.66
CA VAL A 13 -20.12 -31.93 7.91
C VAL A 13 -19.64 -32.08 9.35
N CYS A 14 -20.63 -32.18 10.23
CA CYS A 14 -20.46 -32.52 11.64
C CYS A 14 -20.73 -34.03 11.74
N ILE A 15 -19.69 -34.86 11.83
CA ILE A 15 -19.83 -36.29 12.11
C ILE A 15 -19.38 -36.52 13.54
N THR A 16 -20.36 -36.90 14.35
CA THR A 16 -20.29 -37.43 15.71
C THR A 16 -19.58 -38.78 15.74
N PHE A 17 -18.82 -39.11 16.80
CA PHE A 17 -19.23 -40.12 17.78
C PHE A 17 -18.22 -40.29 18.93
N LEU A 18 -18.83 -40.35 20.11
CA LEU A 18 -18.38 -40.67 21.47
C LEU A 18 -17.42 -41.88 21.57
N GLY A 19 -16.37 -41.76 22.39
CA GLY A 19 -15.51 -42.87 22.81
C GLY A 19 -14.82 -42.57 24.14
N LEU A 20 -15.40 -43.06 25.23
CA LEU A 20 -14.94 -42.98 26.61
C LEU A 20 -13.79 -43.98 26.86
N CYS A 21 -12.65 -43.52 27.40
CA CYS A 21 -11.77 -44.38 28.21
C CYS A 21 -10.95 -43.53 29.19
N LEU A 22 -11.20 -43.79 30.48
CA LEU A 22 -10.37 -43.43 31.63
C LEU A 22 -8.98 -44.10 31.52
N VAL A 23 -7.92 -43.47 32.04
CA VAL A 23 -6.95 -44.03 33.03
C VAL A 23 -5.64 -43.21 33.09
N ALA A 24 -5.40 -42.68 34.29
CA ALA A 24 -4.16 -42.51 35.08
C ALA A 24 -2.90 -41.74 34.60
N ILE A 25 -2.56 -40.74 35.43
CA ILE A 25 -1.29 -40.49 36.16
C ILE A 25 0.03 -40.61 35.37
N THR A 26 0.74 -39.49 35.16
CA THR A 26 2.10 -39.19 35.66
C THR A 26 2.65 -37.91 35.00
N GLY A 27 3.32 -37.08 35.80
CA GLY A 27 3.79 -35.76 35.40
C GLY A 27 5.02 -35.76 34.50
N CYS A 28 5.12 -34.71 33.69
CA CYS A 28 6.38 -34.22 33.14
C CYS A 28 6.42 -32.70 33.37
N ALA A 29 7.39 -32.25 34.17
CA ALA A 29 7.68 -30.84 34.36
C ALA A 29 8.13 -30.23 33.02
N THR A 30 7.36 -29.28 32.49
CA THR A 30 7.78 -28.47 31.35
C THR A 30 8.63 -27.30 31.86
N PRO A 31 9.85 -27.08 31.33
CA PRO A 31 10.57 -25.85 31.60
C PRO A 31 9.79 -24.69 30.98
N THR A 32 9.31 -23.77 31.81
CA THR A 32 8.80 -22.46 31.37
C THR A 32 10.00 -21.67 30.83
N THR A 33 10.31 -21.85 29.55
CA THR A 33 11.15 -20.90 28.82
C THR A 33 10.32 -19.65 28.58
N SER A 34 10.46 -18.68 29.47
CA SER A 34 10.02 -17.31 29.23
C SER A 34 10.81 -16.77 28.05
N ALA A 35 10.28 -16.95 26.84
CA ALA A 35 10.70 -16.19 25.68
C ALA A 35 10.28 -14.74 25.93
N SER A 36 11.19 -13.95 26.49
CA SER A 36 11.14 -12.51 26.38
C SER A 36 11.22 -12.18 24.90
N SER A 37 10.06 -12.06 24.25
CA SER A 37 9.93 -11.35 23.01
C SER A 37 10.34 -9.92 23.30
N SER A 38 11.62 -9.62 23.10
CA SER A 38 12.12 -8.28 22.94
C SER A 38 11.30 -7.66 21.82
N VAL A 39 10.29 -6.87 22.20
CA VAL A 39 9.60 -5.97 21.30
C VAL A 39 10.69 -5.04 20.81
N VAL A 40 11.26 -5.35 19.65
CA VAL A 40 12.07 -4.39 18.92
C VAL A 40 11.11 -3.25 18.64
N SER A 41 11.25 -2.19 19.42
CA SER A 41 10.64 -0.91 19.13
C SER A 41 11.26 -0.47 17.81
N SER A 42 10.64 -0.88 16.72
CA SER A 42 10.92 -0.38 15.40
C SER A 42 10.64 1.12 15.47
N SER A 43 11.72 1.90 15.53
CA SER A 43 11.71 3.18 14.85
C SER A 43 11.44 2.86 13.38
N ASP A 44 10.15 2.74 13.05
CA ASP A 44 9.60 2.01 11.92
C ASP A 44 10.17 2.51 10.60
N ASN A 45 11.02 1.72 9.94
CA ASN A 45 11.33 1.97 8.55
C ASN A 45 10.06 1.75 7.72
N LEU A 46 9.57 2.84 7.11
CA LEU A 46 8.31 2.88 6.39
C LEU A 46 8.25 1.88 5.24
N TYR A 47 9.39 1.59 4.59
CA TYR A 47 9.48 0.61 3.51
C TYR A 47 9.09 -0.80 4.00
N GLN A 48 9.61 -1.24 5.14
CA GLN A 48 9.23 -2.52 5.73
C GLN A 48 7.78 -2.49 6.22
N THR A 49 7.33 -1.38 6.82
CA THR A 49 5.92 -1.22 7.24
C THR A 49 4.95 -1.32 6.07
N LEU A 50 5.33 -0.79 4.89
CA LEU A 50 4.54 -0.89 3.67
C LEU A 50 4.50 -2.32 3.11
N GLY A 51 5.42 -3.22 3.48
CA GLY A 51 5.56 -4.53 2.83
C GLY A 51 6.58 -4.56 1.68
N GLY A 52 7.46 -3.55 1.63
CA GLY A 52 8.58 -3.47 0.70
C GLY A 52 8.19 -3.29 -0.77
N LYS A 53 9.11 -3.67 -1.66
CA LYS A 53 9.00 -3.41 -3.11
C LYS A 53 7.73 -3.98 -3.74
N ALA A 54 7.33 -5.19 -3.34
CA ALA A 54 6.14 -5.84 -3.89
C ALA A 54 4.87 -5.01 -3.67
N LYS A 55 4.71 -4.48 -2.45
CA LYS A 55 3.54 -3.67 -2.13
C LYS A 55 3.62 -2.25 -2.73
N ILE A 56 4.83 -1.68 -2.84
CA ILE A 56 5.03 -0.44 -3.59
C ILE A 56 4.62 -0.61 -5.06
N ASP A 57 5.03 -1.70 -5.71
CA ASP A 57 4.68 -1.97 -7.10
C ASP A 57 3.16 -2.13 -7.29
N GLU A 58 2.50 -2.79 -6.34
CA GLU A 58 1.05 -2.92 -6.31
C GLU A 58 0.34 -1.55 -6.18
N ILE A 59 0.82 -0.67 -5.29
CA ILE A 59 0.30 0.71 -5.15
C ILE A 59 0.47 1.47 -6.48
N VAL A 60 1.64 1.36 -7.12
CA VAL A 60 1.90 2.03 -8.40
C VAL A 60 0.96 1.51 -9.50
N ASP A 61 0.76 0.20 -9.58
CA ASP A 61 -0.14 -0.40 -10.55
C ASP A 61 -1.60 0.01 -10.32
N ASN A 62 -2.02 0.06 -9.07
CA ASN A 62 -3.34 0.58 -8.72
C ASN A 62 -3.48 2.06 -9.09
N PHE A 63 -2.46 2.88 -8.86
CA PHE A 63 -2.50 4.31 -9.18
C PHE A 63 -2.54 4.57 -10.68
N ILE A 64 -1.78 3.81 -11.48
CA ILE A 64 -1.88 3.85 -12.95
C ILE A 64 -3.30 3.52 -13.40
N ASN A 65 -3.93 2.53 -12.78
CA ASN A 65 -5.33 2.19 -13.09
C ASN A 65 -6.29 3.31 -12.67
N GLU A 66 -6.14 3.92 -11.49
CA GLU A 66 -6.95 5.07 -11.07
C GLU A 66 -6.85 6.23 -12.08
N ILE A 67 -5.62 6.57 -12.51
CA ILE A 67 -5.38 7.60 -13.54
C ILE A 67 -6.05 7.21 -14.86
N ALA A 68 -5.92 5.95 -15.31
CA ALA A 68 -6.43 5.52 -16.61
C ALA A 68 -7.96 5.64 -16.76
N PHE A 69 -8.69 5.61 -15.64
CA PHE A 69 -10.14 5.75 -15.63
C PHE A 69 -10.63 7.14 -15.17
N ASP A 70 -9.72 8.06 -14.88
CA ASP A 70 -10.03 9.43 -14.50
C ASP A 70 -9.77 10.40 -15.65
N GLN A 71 -10.83 10.97 -16.25
CA GLN A 71 -10.70 11.79 -17.46
C GLN A 71 -9.87 13.06 -17.26
N GLU A 72 -9.95 13.68 -16.08
CA GLU A 72 -9.23 14.92 -15.76
C GLU A 72 -7.73 14.66 -15.67
N THR A 73 -7.33 13.67 -14.88
CA THR A 73 -5.93 13.32 -14.66
C THR A 73 -5.32 12.64 -15.87
N TYR A 74 -6.05 11.74 -16.55
CA TYR A 74 -5.56 11.04 -17.74
C TYR A 74 -5.06 11.98 -18.84
N ALA A 75 -5.65 13.17 -18.97
CA ALA A 75 -5.23 14.16 -19.95
C ALA A 75 -3.74 14.56 -19.83
N PHE A 76 -3.17 14.52 -18.62
CA PHE A 76 -1.74 14.79 -18.37
C PHE A 76 -0.83 13.63 -18.82
N PHE A 77 -1.37 12.41 -18.94
CA PHE A 77 -0.60 11.19 -19.18
C PHE A 77 -0.74 10.62 -20.60
N LYS A 78 -1.58 11.21 -21.45
CA LYS A 78 -1.91 10.68 -22.79
C LYS A 78 -0.70 10.36 -23.69
N ASP A 79 0.37 11.14 -23.58
CA ASP A 79 1.60 10.99 -24.39
C ASP A 79 2.77 10.43 -23.58
N SER A 80 2.53 10.02 -22.34
CA SER A 80 3.57 9.55 -21.43
C SER A 80 4.00 8.11 -21.74
N ASN A 81 5.30 7.85 -21.57
CA ASN A 81 5.81 6.47 -21.57
C ASN A 81 5.41 5.77 -20.25
N MET A 82 4.36 4.95 -20.31
CA MET A 82 3.80 4.28 -19.13
C MET A 82 4.79 3.35 -18.43
N GLN A 83 5.63 2.65 -19.18
CA GLN A 83 6.64 1.76 -18.60
C GLN A 83 7.65 2.56 -17.77
N ARG A 84 8.13 3.69 -18.32
CA ARG A 84 9.03 4.60 -17.60
C ARG A 84 8.34 5.22 -16.40
N PHE A 85 7.09 5.65 -16.53
CA PHE A 85 6.33 6.23 -15.42
C PHE A 85 6.20 5.25 -14.25
N LYS A 86 5.78 4.00 -14.53
CA LYS A 86 5.69 2.92 -13.53
C LYS A 86 7.01 2.71 -12.80
N GLU A 87 8.10 2.57 -13.55
CA GLU A 87 9.44 2.35 -13.01
C GLU A 87 9.88 3.51 -12.09
N LYS A 88 9.77 4.76 -12.56
CA LYS A 88 10.25 5.92 -11.80
C LYS A 88 9.37 6.24 -10.61
N LEU A 89 8.05 6.04 -10.69
CA LEU A 89 7.19 6.21 -9.53
C LEU A 89 7.49 5.14 -8.46
N SER A 90 7.73 3.88 -8.86
CA SER A 90 8.13 2.82 -7.93
C SER A 90 9.44 3.13 -7.22
N GLU A 91 10.47 3.59 -7.95
CA GLU A 91 11.72 4.06 -7.35
C GLU A 91 11.51 5.23 -6.40
N GLN A 92 10.72 6.23 -6.81
CA GLN A 92 10.45 7.43 -6.02
C GLN A 92 9.76 7.08 -4.69
N LEU A 93 8.73 6.23 -4.72
CA LEU A 93 8.03 5.77 -3.53
C LEU A 93 8.94 4.92 -2.64
N CYS A 94 9.80 4.08 -3.22
CA CYS A 94 10.77 3.29 -2.47
C CYS A 94 11.76 4.19 -1.70
N VAL A 95 12.31 5.23 -2.36
CA VAL A 95 13.20 6.20 -1.70
C VAL A 95 12.45 6.98 -0.62
N MET A 96 11.24 7.47 -0.91
CA MET A 96 10.41 8.19 0.08
C MET A 96 10.09 7.32 1.29
N ALA A 97 9.88 6.03 1.09
CA ALA A 97 9.67 5.06 2.15
C ALA A 97 10.96 4.66 2.91
N GLN A 98 12.13 5.23 2.59
CA GLN A 98 13.43 4.88 3.17
C GLN A 98 13.85 3.42 2.85
N GLY A 99 13.43 2.94 1.69
CA GLY A 99 13.84 1.66 1.12
C GLY A 99 15.23 1.72 0.49
N PRO A 100 15.78 0.57 0.05
CA PRO A 100 17.14 0.46 -0.46
C PRO A 100 17.30 0.91 -1.92
N CYS A 101 16.28 1.53 -2.51
CA CYS A 101 16.29 1.94 -3.91
C CYS A 101 17.05 3.25 -4.11
N THR A 102 17.48 3.48 -5.35
CA THR A 102 17.97 4.77 -5.81
C THR A 102 16.98 5.32 -6.82
N TYR A 103 16.58 6.58 -6.66
CA TYR A 103 15.80 7.26 -7.68
C TYR A 103 16.72 7.69 -8.83
N THR A 104 16.37 7.29 -10.05
CA THR A 104 17.20 7.52 -11.24
C THR A 104 16.50 8.37 -12.30
N GLY A 105 15.40 9.02 -11.94
CA GLY A 105 14.65 9.92 -12.82
C GLY A 105 15.08 11.39 -12.73
N ASP A 106 14.40 12.22 -13.50
CA ASP A 106 14.55 13.68 -13.48
C ASP A 106 13.96 14.28 -12.19
N SER A 107 14.31 15.51 -11.84
CA SER A 107 13.76 16.13 -10.64
C SER A 107 12.23 16.34 -10.76
N MET A 108 11.53 16.42 -9.62
CA MET A 108 10.08 16.71 -9.63
C MET A 108 9.77 18.03 -10.35
N GLU A 109 10.63 19.04 -10.23
CA GLU A 109 10.45 20.30 -10.97
C GLU A 109 10.60 20.10 -12.47
N GLN A 110 11.64 19.38 -12.93
CA GLN A 110 11.85 19.12 -14.36
C GLN A 110 10.70 18.34 -14.99
N VAL A 111 10.17 17.34 -14.28
CA VAL A 111 9.08 16.49 -14.78
C VAL A 111 7.78 17.29 -14.93
N HIS A 112 7.50 18.23 -14.03
CA HIS A 112 6.19 18.89 -13.94
C HIS A 112 6.16 20.34 -14.48
N THR A 113 7.30 20.87 -14.90
CA THR A 113 7.41 22.20 -15.53
C THR A 113 6.61 22.28 -16.82
N GLY A 114 5.87 23.39 -17.00
CA GLY A 114 5.05 23.65 -18.20
C GLY A 114 3.72 22.89 -18.24
N MET A 115 3.40 22.11 -17.20
CA MET A 115 2.13 21.38 -17.11
C MET A 115 1.00 22.23 -16.51
N ASN A 116 1.33 23.38 -15.88
CA ASN A 116 0.37 24.26 -15.22
C ASN A 116 -0.55 23.52 -14.22
N ILE A 117 0.03 22.62 -13.42
CA ILE A 117 -0.69 21.84 -12.42
C ILE A 117 -1.22 22.79 -11.34
N THR A 118 -2.55 22.86 -11.23
CA THR A 118 -3.23 23.67 -10.22
C THR A 118 -3.30 22.93 -8.88
N GLU A 119 -3.69 23.64 -7.82
CA GLU A 119 -3.95 22.99 -6.53
C GLU A 119 -5.06 21.95 -6.61
N ALA A 120 -6.09 22.20 -7.43
CA ALA A 120 -7.19 21.26 -7.63
C ALA A 120 -6.70 19.97 -8.30
N ASN A 121 -5.90 20.08 -9.37
CA ASN A 121 -5.37 18.89 -10.04
C ASN A 121 -4.42 18.09 -9.13
N PHE A 122 -3.57 18.78 -8.36
CA PHE A 122 -2.67 18.11 -7.42
C PHE A 122 -3.45 17.35 -6.34
N ASN A 123 -4.46 17.98 -5.73
CA ASN A 123 -5.28 17.34 -4.70
C ASN A 123 -6.06 16.15 -5.28
N HIS A 124 -6.60 16.28 -6.48
CA HIS A 124 -7.28 15.19 -7.18
C HIS A 124 -6.32 14.01 -7.44
N GLY A 125 -5.09 14.29 -7.87
CA GLY A 125 -4.04 13.27 -7.99
C GLY A 125 -3.70 12.58 -6.66
N VAL A 126 -3.73 13.32 -5.55
CA VAL A 126 -3.55 12.74 -4.20
C VAL A 126 -4.74 11.83 -3.83
N ASP A 127 -5.97 12.22 -4.16
CA ASP A 127 -7.17 11.40 -3.90
C ASP A 127 -7.11 10.07 -4.68
N LEU A 128 -6.72 10.11 -5.96
CA LEU A 128 -6.47 8.91 -6.75
C LEU A 128 -5.34 8.04 -6.15
N PHE A 129 -4.30 8.66 -5.60
CA PHE A 129 -3.23 7.92 -4.93
C PHE A 129 -3.68 7.26 -3.62
N ILE A 130 -4.57 7.90 -2.85
CA ILE A 130 -5.20 7.32 -1.67
C ILE A 130 -6.04 6.10 -2.06
N ASN A 131 -6.87 6.20 -3.10
CA ASN A 131 -7.64 5.05 -3.61
C ASN A 131 -6.72 3.87 -3.99
N ALA A 132 -5.57 4.15 -4.59
CA ALA A 132 -4.60 3.14 -4.97
C ALA A 132 -4.00 2.39 -3.77
N MET A 133 -3.71 3.12 -2.68
CA MET A 133 -3.26 2.54 -1.42
C MET A 133 -4.36 1.77 -0.69
N ASP A 134 -5.60 2.25 -0.73
CA ASP A 134 -6.77 1.55 -0.18
C ASP A 134 -6.96 0.20 -0.89
N LYS A 135 -6.88 0.17 -2.22
CA LYS A 135 -6.92 -1.07 -3.02
C LYS A 135 -5.77 -2.04 -2.72
N ALA A 136 -4.66 -1.52 -2.21
CA ALA A 136 -3.50 -2.32 -1.81
C ALA A 136 -3.56 -2.76 -0.33
N ASP A 137 -4.67 -2.49 0.36
CA ASP A 137 -4.91 -2.77 1.77
C ASP A 137 -3.88 -2.12 2.72
N ILE A 138 -3.38 -0.92 2.38
CA ILE A 138 -2.46 -0.19 3.25
C ILE A 138 -3.24 0.46 4.39
N PRO A 139 -2.89 0.23 5.67
CA PRO A 139 -3.54 0.90 6.79
C PRO A 139 -3.42 2.43 6.71
N HIS A 140 -4.49 3.17 6.98
CA HIS A 140 -4.51 4.64 6.86
C HIS A 140 -3.36 5.35 7.60
N ASN A 141 -2.95 4.87 8.77
CA ASN A 141 -1.82 5.45 9.49
C ASN A 141 -0.50 5.31 8.72
N VAL A 142 -0.33 4.25 7.92
CA VAL A 142 0.83 4.03 7.06
C VAL A 142 0.73 4.88 5.80
N GLN A 143 -0.47 4.99 5.19
CA GLN A 143 -0.72 5.89 4.07
C GLN A 143 -0.31 7.33 4.40
N ASN A 144 -0.75 7.84 5.55
CA ASN A 144 -0.44 9.19 5.99
C ASN A 144 1.06 9.45 6.16
N ARG A 145 1.83 8.42 6.55
CA ARG A 145 3.29 8.54 6.63
C ARG A 145 3.92 8.70 5.24
N LEU A 146 3.45 7.95 4.24
CA LEU A 146 3.93 8.09 2.86
C LEU A 146 3.49 9.42 2.24
N LEU A 147 2.22 9.81 2.43
CA LEU A 147 1.69 11.10 1.96
C LEU A 147 2.45 12.29 2.56
N ASN A 148 2.87 12.20 3.82
CA ASN A 148 3.69 13.24 4.45
C ASN A 148 5.07 13.40 3.77
N GLU A 149 5.67 12.31 3.28
CA GLU A 149 6.90 12.39 2.49
C GLU A 149 6.65 12.99 1.10
N MET A 150 5.55 12.59 0.44
CA MET A 150 5.15 13.15 -0.85
C MET A 150 4.81 14.64 -0.78
N ALA A 151 4.17 15.11 0.30
CA ALA A 151 3.79 16.51 0.46
C ALA A 151 4.97 17.48 0.37
N LYS A 152 6.19 17.02 0.66
CA LYS A 152 7.44 17.81 0.56
C LYS A 152 7.76 18.22 -0.88
N THR A 153 7.31 17.45 -1.87
CA THR A 153 7.55 17.76 -3.29
C THR A 153 6.48 18.67 -3.89
N ARG A 154 5.36 18.92 -3.20
CA ARG A 154 4.22 19.73 -3.68
C ARG A 154 4.62 21.04 -4.35
N LYS A 155 5.50 21.81 -3.70
CA LYS A 155 5.95 23.11 -4.22
C LYS A 155 6.74 23.02 -5.53
N GLN A 156 7.32 21.87 -5.83
CA GLN A 156 8.09 21.62 -7.05
C GLN A 156 7.20 21.25 -8.24
N MET A 157 5.89 21.06 -8.03
CA MET A 157 4.95 20.66 -9.09
C MET A 157 3.95 21.75 -9.42
N LEU A 158 3.49 22.49 -8.40
CA LEU A 158 2.46 23.51 -8.58
C LEU A 158 2.98 24.72 -9.36
N TYR A 159 2.24 25.09 -10.41
CA TYR A 159 2.48 26.29 -11.23
C TYR A 159 3.93 26.41 -11.72
N ARG A 160 4.51 25.28 -12.13
CA ARG A 160 5.82 25.20 -12.80
C ARG A 160 5.65 25.15 -14.30
#